data_AF-A0A7H1JAE7-F1
#
_entry.id   AF-A0A7H1JAE7-F1
#
_cell.length_a   1.000
_cell.length_b   1.000
_cell.length_c   1.000
_cell.angle_alpha   90.00
_cell.angle_beta   90.00
_cell.angle_gamma   90.00
#
_symmetry.space_group_name_H-M   'P 1'
#
loop_
_entity.id
_entity.type
_entity.pdbx_description
1 polymer ?
#
loop_
_entity_poly.entity_id
_entity_poly.type
_entity_poly.pdbx_seq_one_letter_code
_entity_poly.pdbx_strand_id
1 'polypeptide(L)'
;MNKKQLLNTYKKIDALEKEKAQTIEKPTLYRSEYDERLIKDFHYAKFQKNLHNAQQSKALKALLEKDNWTEEDTEKLLNSLR
;
A
#
# COMPACT_ATOMS: atom_id res chain seq x y z
N MET A 1 17.05 7.22 -3.09
CA MET A 1 16.69 6.00 -3.85
C MET A 1 15.90 6.41 -5.10
N ASN A 2 16.17 5.84 -6.28
CA ASN A 2 15.60 6.32 -7.55
C ASN A 2 14.21 5.68 -7.83
N LYS A 3 13.22 6.48 -8.22
CA LYS A 3 11.83 6.07 -8.53
C LYS A 3 11.75 4.88 -9.50
N LYS A 4 12.66 4.81 -10.48
CA LYS A 4 12.73 3.69 -11.45
C LYS A 4 13.14 2.37 -10.79
N GLN A 5 14.01 2.43 -9.79
CA GLN A 5 14.47 1.23 -9.08
C GLN A 5 13.33 0.65 -8.24
N LEU A 6 12.52 1.50 -7.58
CA LEU A 6 11.35 1.07 -6.81
C LEU A 6 10.28 0.40 -7.69
N LEU A 7 9.98 0.96 -8.87
CA LEU A 7 9.02 0.35 -9.79
C LEU A 7 9.48 -1.01 -10.31
N ASN A 8 10.78 -1.14 -10.57
CA ASN A 8 11.37 -2.40 -11.03
C ASN A 8 11.40 -3.47 -9.95
N THR A 9 11.63 -3.09 -8.68
CA THR A 9 11.55 -4.05 -7.57
C THR A 9 10.12 -4.56 -7.38
N TYR A 10 9.12 -3.67 -7.46
CA TYR A 10 7.71 -4.07 -7.35
C TYR A 10 7.30 -5.04 -8.47
N LYS A 11 7.67 -4.75 -9.72
CA LYS A 11 7.42 -5.65 -10.86
C LYS A 11 8.09 -7.02 -10.71
N LYS A 12 9.31 -7.06 -10.17
CA LYS A 12 10.02 -8.32 -9.92
C LYS A 12 9.32 -9.16 -8.85
N ILE A 13 8.80 -8.55 -7.79
CA ILE A 13 8.07 -9.25 -6.73
C ILE A 13 6.75 -9.81 -7.25
N ASP A 14 5.99 -9.02 -8.02
CA ASP A 14 4.73 -9.47 -8.63
C ASP A 14 4.93 -10.66 -9.59
N ALA A 15 6.04 -10.68 -10.34
CA ALA A 15 6.40 -11.81 -11.19
C ALA A 15 6.73 -13.08 -10.38
N LEU A 16 7.45 -12.93 -9.26
CA LEU A 16 7.80 -14.05 -8.36
C LEU A 16 6.57 -14.64 -7.65
N GLU A 17 5.56 -13.82 -7.36
CA GLU A 17 4.30 -14.31 -6.78
C GLU A 17 3.45 -15.07 -7.80
N LYS A 18 3.48 -14.67 -9.08
CA LYS A 18 2.79 -15.35 -10.18
C LYS A 18 3.39 -16.72 -10.51
N GLU A 19 4.70 -16.88 -10.48
CA GLU A 19 5.36 -18.17 -10.73
C GLU A 19 5.07 -19.23 -9.65
N LYS A 20 4.71 -18.80 -8.43
CA LYS A 20 4.34 -19.70 -7.31
C LYS A 20 2.90 -20.21 -7.35
N ALA A 21 2.09 -19.81 -8.34
CA ALA A 21 0.71 -20.25 -8.46
C ALA A 21 0.60 -21.68 -9.04
N GLN A 22 1.20 -22.66 -8.37
CA GLN A 22 0.75 -24.05 -8.48
C GLN A 22 -0.61 -24.15 -7.76
N THR A 23 -1.58 -24.81 -8.39
CA THR A 23 -2.95 -25.04 -7.90
C THR A 23 -2.96 -25.95 -6.68
N ILE A 24 -2.47 -25.45 -5.57
CA ILE A 24 -2.80 -25.96 -4.24
C ILE A 24 -4.09 -25.23 -3.88
N GLU A 25 -5.19 -25.95 -3.69
CA GLU A 25 -6.40 -25.38 -3.10
C GLU A 25 -6.01 -24.74 -1.76
N LYS A 26 -5.82 -23.42 -1.78
CA LYS A 26 -5.44 -22.69 -0.59
C LYS A 26 -6.64 -22.74 0.35
N PRO A 27 -6.44 -23.13 1.62
CA PRO A 27 -7.54 -23.07 2.58
C PRO A 27 -8.12 -21.66 2.58
N THR A 28 -9.44 -21.56 2.71
CA THR A 28 -10.13 -20.28 2.76
C THR A 28 -9.53 -19.45 3.89
N LEU A 29 -8.98 -18.29 3.55
CA LEU A 29 -8.32 -17.40 4.51
C LEU A 29 -9.28 -16.96 5.64
N TYR A 30 -10.56 -16.89 5.31
CA TYR A 30 -11.62 -16.45 6.21
C TYR A 30 -12.46 -17.64 6.70
N ARG A 31 -13.00 -17.50 7.91
CA ARG A 31 -13.81 -18.54 8.58
C ARG A 31 -15.20 -18.70 7.95
N SER A 32 -15.73 -17.65 7.35
CA SER A 32 -17.03 -17.63 6.67
C SER A 32 -17.07 -16.53 5.61
N GLU A 33 -18.01 -16.63 4.66
CA GLU A 33 -18.27 -15.57 3.68
C GLU A 33 -18.73 -14.26 4.34
N TYR A 34 -19.43 -14.36 5.47
CA TYR A 34 -19.88 -13.20 6.24
C TYR A 34 -18.68 -12.45 6.84
N ASP A 35 -17.75 -13.17 7.46
CA ASP A 35 -16.53 -12.58 8.02
C ASP A 35 -15.68 -11.94 6.93
N GLU A 36 -15.57 -12.60 5.77
CA GLU A 36 -14.85 -12.04 4.62
C GLU A 36 -15.46 -10.70 4.17
N ARG A 37 -16.79 -10.62 4.05
CA ARG A 37 -17.47 -9.38 3.68
C ARG A 37 -17.22 -8.28 4.71
N LEU A 38 -17.38 -8.59 5.99
CA LEU A 38 -17.18 -7.63 7.07
C LEU A 38 -15.73 -7.11 7.11
N ILE A 39 -14.76 -7.98 6.94
CA ILE A 39 -13.34 -7.62 6.88
C ILE A 39 -13.07 -6.74 5.66
N LYS A 40 -13.60 -7.09 4.47
CA LYS A 40 -13.45 -6.29 3.26
C LYS A 40 -14.08 -4.91 3.40
N ASP A 41 -15.30 -4.83 3.95
CA ASP A 41 -16.00 -3.56 4.16
C ASP A 41 -15.23 -2.66 5.14
N PHE A 42 -14.71 -3.25 6.23
CA PHE A 42 -13.84 -2.54 7.17
C PHE A 42 -12.57 -2.01 6.49
N HIS A 43 -11.87 -2.85 5.70
CA HIS A 43 -10.69 -2.42 4.97
C HIS A 43 -11.00 -1.35 3.93
N TYR A 44 -12.12 -1.46 3.24
CA TYR A 44 -12.57 -0.47 2.27
C TYR A 44 -12.86 0.88 2.94
N ALA A 45 -13.57 0.89 4.06
CA ALA A 45 -13.82 2.10 4.84
C ALA A 45 -12.52 2.73 5.35
N LYS A 46 -11.58 1.91 5.86
CA LYS A 46 -10.25 2.37 6.29
C LYS A 46 -9.45 2.97 5.12
N PHE A 47 -9.50 2.32 3.95
CA PHE A 47 -8.85 2.82 2.74
C PHE A 47 -9.43 4.17 2.32
N GLN A 48 -10.76 4.31 2.27
CA GLN A 48 -11.40 5.58 1.92
C GLN A 48 -11.03 6.70 2.90
N LYS A 49 -11.03 6.41 4.20
CA LYS A 49 -10.57 7.37 5.23
C LYS A 49 -9.12 7.80 5.02
N ASN A 50 -8.24 6.84 4.78
CA ASN A 50 -6.82 7.13 4.56
C ASN A 50 -6.59 7.92 3.26
N LEU A 51 -7.33 7.59 2.20
CA LEU A 51 -7.29 8.31 0.93
C LEU A 51 -7.73 9.77 1.13
N HIS A 52 -8.82 9.99 1.84
CA HIS A 52 -9.31 11.32 2.16
C HIS A 52 -8.27 12.14 2.93
N ASN A 53 -7.69 11.56 3.99
CA ASN A 53 -6.65 12.21 4.79
C ASN A 53 -5.41 12.55 3.94
N ALA A 54 -4.99 11.64 3.06
CA ALA A 54 -3.86 11.87 2.17
C ALA A 54 -4.13 13.00 1.17
N GLN A 55 -5.35 13.07 0.61
CA GLN A 55 -5.76 14.14 -0.32
C GLN A 55 -5.81 15.52 0.35
N GLN A 56 -6.13 15.56 1.65
CA GLN A 56 -6.19 16.81 2.43
C GLN A 56 -4.83 17.21 3.01
N SER A 57 -3.87 16.28 3.13
CA SER A 57 -2.56 16.56 3.71
C SER A 57 -1.71 17.47 2.82
N LYS A 58 -1.52 18.71 3.27
CA LYS A 58 -0.60 19.67 2.62
C LYS A 58 0.86 19.21 2.69
N ALA A 59 1.25 18.59 3.80
CA ALA A 59 2.60 18.07 3.98
C ALA A 59 2.92 16.97 2.95
N LEU A 60 1.96 16.06 2.72
CA LEU A 60 2.15 14.97 1.76
C LEU A 60 2.20 15.48 0.31
N LYS A 61 1.39 16.50 -0.02
CA LYS A 61 1.48 17.20 -1.33
C LYS A 61 2.85 17.85 -1.54
N ALA A 62 3.35 18.60 -0.55
CA ALA A 62 4.66 19.24 -0.62
C ALA A 62 5.81 18.23 -0.79
N LEU A 63 5.69 17.05 -0.18
CA LEU A 63 6.66 15.96 -0.36
C LEU A 63 6.59 15.33 -1.77
N LEU A 64 5.40 15.24 -2.37
CA LEU A 64 5.22 14.71 -3.72
C LEU A 64 5.73 15.64 -4.82
N GLU A 65 5.70 16.96 -4.58
CA GLU A 65 6.17 17.98 -5.53
C GLU A 65 7.71 18.14 -5.53
N LYS A 66 8.40 17.62 -4.51
CA LYS A 66 9.87 17.60 -4.47
C LYS A 66 10.46 16.59 -5.45
N ASP A 67 11.44 17.03 -6.25
CA ASP A 67 12.17 16.18 -7.19
C ASP A 67 13.06 15.13 -6.51
N ASN A 68 13.65 15.48 -5.35
CA ASN A 68 14.50 14.59 -4.57
C ASN A 68 14.08 14.59 -3.11
N TRP A 69 14.06 13.41 -2.50
CA TRP A 69 13.72 13.23 -1.09
C TRP A 69 14.98 13.13 -0.24
N THR A 70 15.02 13.87 0.85
CA THR A 70 16.02 13.72 1.91
C THR A 70 15.54 12.72 2.96
N GLU A 71 16.43 12.33 3.87
CA GLU A 71 16.10 11.44 4.98
C GLU A 71 15.04 12.06 5.91
N GLU A 72 15.11 13.38 6.13
CA GLU A 72 14.10 14.14 6.86
C GLU A 72 12.73 14.14 6.17
N ASP A 73 12.70 14.15 4.83
CA ASP A 73 11.45 14.06 4.06
C ASP A 73 10.79 12.68 4.24
N THR A 74 11.59 11.61 4.32
CA THR A 74 11.09 10.27 4.63
C THR A 74 10.58 10.12 6.05
N GLU A 75 11.25 10.73 7.04
CA GLU A 75 10.77 10.76 8.42
C GLU A 75 9.44 11.52 8.55
N LYS A 76 9.32 12.67 7.88
CA LYS A 76 8.07 13.44 7.83
C LYS A 76 6.93 12.65 7.20
N LEU A 77 7.20 11.90 6.12
CA LEU A 77 6.20 11.01 5.52
C LEU A 77 5.75 9.94 6.52
N LEU A 78 6.68 9.24 7.16
CA LEU A 78 6.37 8.17 8.11
C LEU A 78 5.58 8.67 9.31
N ASN A 79 5.92 9.85 9.83
CA ASN A 79 5.18 10.48 10.93
C ASN A 79 3.76 10.90 10.52
N SER A 80 3.53 11.24 9.24
CA SER A 80 2.19 11.56 8.74
C SER A 80 1.29 10.35 8.50
N LEU A 81 1.87 9.14 8.47
CA LEU A 81 1.16 7.86 8.23
C LEU A 81 0.84 7.09 9.52
N ARG A 82 1.41 7.51 10.65
CA ARG A 82 1.10 6.99 11.99
C ARG A 82 -0.22 7.58 12.49
#